data_AF-A0A7C3D1C8-F1
#
_entry.id   AF-A0A7C3D1C8-F1
#
_cell.length_a   1.000
_cell.length_b   1.000
_cell.length_c   1.000
_cell.angle_alpha   90.00
_cell.angle_beta   90.00
_cell.angle_gamma   90.00
#
_symmetry.space_group_name_H-M   'P 1'
#
loop_
_entity.id
_entity.type
_entity.pdbx_description
1 polymer ?
#
loop_
_entity_poly.entity_id
_entity_poly.type
_entity_poly.pdbx_seq_one_letter_code
_entity_poly.pdbx_strand_id
1 'polypeptide(L)'
;MSDAVNHTQQTLQPAKYVYQVPIRIWHWIQAFAILALGVSGFLIGSPPSSLSGEASAHYQMGYIRFIHFTAAWILIIGFLGRIYWAFVGNKHAREIFLPPIWKGEFWKEMWHEIKWYA
;
A
#
# COMPACT_ATOMS: atom_id res chain seq x y z
N MET A 1 28.25 13.92 48.74
CA MET A 1 26.77 13.83 48.83
C MET A 1 26.14 14.70 47.72
N SER A 2 26.50 14.46 46.46
CA SER A 2 25.96 15.23 45.30
C SER A 2 25.64 14.33 44.09
N ASP A 3 25.83 13.02 44.20
CA ASP A 3 25.89 12.13 43.03
C ASP A 3 24.57 11.40 42.75
N ALA A 4 23.49 11.69 43.50
CA ALA A 4 22.25 10.92 43.43
C ALA A 4 21.14 11.52 42.53
N VAL A 5 21.31 12.73 41.98
CA VAL A 5 20.24 13.44 41.25
C VAL A 5 20.35 13.32 39.72
N ASN A 6 21.39 12.67 39.20
CA ASN A 6 21.64 12.55 37.76
C ASN A 6 21.12 11.24 37.14
N HIS A 7 20.24 10.51 37.82
CA HIS A 7 19.54 9.39 37.19
C HIS A 7 18.37 9.89 36.35
N THR A 8 18.74 10.28 35.12
CA THR A 8 17.99 9.96 33.91
C THR A 8 16.55 10.48 33.89
N GLN A 9 16.45 11.78 33.64
CA GLN A 9 15.47 12.32 32.71
C GLN A 9 15.27 11.32 31.57
N GLN A 10 14.16 10.57 31.59
CA GLN A 10 13.76 9.78 30.43
C GLN A 10 13.62 10.77 29.29
N THR A 11 14.59 10.77 28.37
CA THR A 11 14.50 11.50 27.12
C THR A 11 13.31 10.90 26.39
N LEU A 12 12.13 11.48 26.59
CA LEU A 12 10.99 11.29 25.70
C LEU A 12 11.51 11.75 24.35
N GLN A 13 12.07 10.80 23.58
CA GLN A 13 12.46 11.01 22.20
C GLN A 13 11.23 11.66 21.58
N PRO A 14 11.29 12.94 21.16
CA PRO A 14 10.11 13.58 20.62
C PRO A 14 9.65 12.67 19.51
N ALA A 15 8.46 12.09 19.66
CA ALA A 15 7.90 11.17 18.70
C ALA A 15 7.76 11.96 17.42
N LYS A 16 8.83 11.97 16.63
CA LYS A 16 8.93 12.71 15.40
C LYS A 16 7.76 12.17 14.60
N TYR A 17 6.89 13.07 14.18
CA TYR A 17 5.67 12.75 13.46
C TYR A 17 6.07 12.24 12.06
N VAL A 18 6.74 11.09 12.01
CA VAL A 18 7.30 10.47 10.81
C VAL A 18 6.17 9.85 9.99
N TYR A 19 5.06 9.49 10.65
CA TYR A 19 3.83 9.14 9.97
C TYR A 19 3.04 10.39 9.59
N GLN A 20 3.43 10.99 8.47
CA GLN A 20 2.68 12.06 7.84
C GLN A 20 1.26 11.56 7.52
N VAL A 21 0.25 12.27 8.04
CA VAL A 21 -1.18 12.08 7.70
C VAL A 21 -1.41 11.90 6.19
N PRO A 22 -0.74 12.66 5.29
CA PRO A 22 -0.80 12.44 3.84
C PRO A 22 -0.56 11.00 3.37
N ILE A 23 0.45 10.32 3.92
CA ILE A 23 0.83 8.96 3.49
C ILE A 23 -0.24 7.94 3.92
N ARG A 24 -0.88 8.18 5.07
CA ARG A 24 -1.98 7.33 5.56
C ARG A 24 -3.22 7.48 4.70
N ILE A 25 -3.60 8.72 4.38
CA ILE A 25 -4.73 9.01 3.49
C ILE A 25 -4.53 8.32 2.15
N TRP A 26 -3.33 8.49 1.58
CA TRP A 26 -2.95 7.80 0.35
C TRP A 26 -3.08 6.28 0.44
N HIS A 27 -2.54 5.67 1.49
CA HIS A 27 -2.61 4.21 1.69
C HIS A 27 -4.06 3.73 1.76
N TRP A 28 -4.91 4.42 2.50
CA TRP A 28 -6.33 4.07 2.62
C TRP A 28 -7.08 4.23 1.30
N ILE A 29 -6.79 5.27 0.50
CA ILE A 29 -7.37 5.42 -0.85
C ILE A 29 -7.02 4.20 -1.72
N GLN A 30 -5.75 3.77 -1.72
CA GLN A 30 -5.32 2.59 -2.48
C GLN A 30 -5.99 1.31 -1.97
N ALA A 31 -6.12 1.15 -0.64
CA ALA A 31 -6.78 0.00 -0.03
C ALA A 31 -8.27 -0.08 -0.44
N PHE A 32 -8.98 1.06 -0.42
CA PHE A 32 -10.37 1.11 -0.88
C PHE A 32 -10.50 0.88 -2.39
N ALA A 33 -9.56 1.36 -3.20
CA ALA A 33 -9.55 1.08 -4.64
C ALA A 33 -9.39 -0.43 -4.94
N ILE A 34 -8.49 -1.11 -4.23
CA ILE A 34 -8.30 -2.57 -4.35
C ILE A 34 -9.58 -3.32 -3.93
N LEU A 35 -10.20 -2.93 -2.81
CA LEU A 35 -11.44 -3.54 -2.35
C LEU A 35 -12.56 -3.37 -3.38
N ALA A 36 -12.74 -2.14 -3.90
CA ALA A 36 -13.74 -1.85 -4.93
C ALA A 36 -13.49 -2.66 -6.21
N LEU A 37 -12.23 -2.79 -6.65
CA LEU A 37 -11.85 -3.63 -7.79
C LEU A 37 -12.16 -5.11 -7.57
N GLY A 38 -11.84 -5.64 -6.39
CA GLY A 38 -12.11 -7.04 -6.05
C GLY A 38 -13.61 -7.35 -6.06
N VAL A 39 -14.41 -6.54 -5.38
CA VAL A 39 -15.87 -6.72 -5.29
C VAL A 39 -16.52 -6.54 -6.66
N SER A 40 -16.23 -5.43 -7.35
CA SER A 40 -16.83 -5.17 -8.67
C SER A 40 -16.34 -6.16 -9.74
N GLY A 41 -15.08 -6.59 -9.69
CA GLY A 41 -14.53 -7.60 -10.59
C GLY A 41 -15.19 -8.97 -10.40
N PHE A 42 -15.45 -9.35 -9.15
CA PHE A 42 -16.23 -10.54 -8.83
C PHE A 42 -17.64 -10.46 -9.42
N LEU A 43 -18.33 -9.32 -9.26
CA LEU A 43 -19.67 -9.11 -9.83
C LEU A 43 -19.67 -9.00 -11.36
N ILE A 44 -18.55 -8.73 -12.00
CA ILE A 44 -18.42 -8.77 -13.47
C ILE A 44 -18.28 -10.22 -13.94
N GLY A 45 -17.48 -11.05 -13.25
CA GLY A 45 -17.30 -12.46 -13.58
C GLY A 45 -18.52 -13.31 -13.24
N SER A 46 -19.17 -13.01 -12.12
CA SER A 46 -20.39 -13.66 -11.63
C SER A 46 -21.50 -12.61 -11.55
N PRO A 47 -22.20 -12.33 -12.67
CA PRO A 47 -23.16 -11.24 -12.72
C PRO A 47 -24.32 -11.46 -11.73
N PRO A 48 -24.76 -10.39 -11.04
CA PRO A 48 -25.98 -10.43 -10.23
C PRO A 48 -27.21 -10.75 -11.10
N SER A 49 -28.29 -11.18 -10.45
CA SER A 49 -29.54 -11.51 -11.13
C SER A 49 -30.05 -10.35 -11.99
N SER A 50 -30.66 -10.72 -13.12
CA SER A 50 -31.30 -9.74 -14.00
C SER A 50 -32.52 -9.13 -13.29
N LEU A 51 -32.66 -7.81 -13.42
CA LEU A 51 -33.82 -7.08 -12.93
C LEU A 51 -35.01 -7.29 -13.88
N SER A 52 -36.22 -7.37 -13.32
CA SER A 52 -37.44 -7.42 -14.11
C SER A 52 -37.85 -6.02 -14.58
N GLY A 53 -38.41 -5.91 -15.78
CA GLY A 53 -38.86 -4.64 -16.35
C GLY A 53 -38.12 -4.28 -17.63
N GLU A 54 -38.27 -3.03 -18.06
CA GLU A 54 -37.67 -2.53 -19.30
C GLU A 54 -36.18 -2.25 -19.12
N ALA A 55 -35.37 -2.65 -20.10
CA ALA A 55 -33.91 -2.46 -20.04
C ALA A 55 -33.49 -0.98 -19.95
N SER A 56 -34.29 -0.07 -20.52
CA SER A 56 -34.03 1.38 -20.47
C SER A 56 -34.10 1.95 -19.04
N ALA A 57 -34.84 1.30 -18.14
CA ALA A 57 -34.98 1.71 -16.75
C ALA A 57 -33.84 1.22 -15.84
N HIS A 58 -32.95 0.35 -16.33
CA HIS A 58 -31.95 -0.33 -15.51
C HIS A 58 -30.54 -0.26 -16.09
N TYR A 59 -29.59 0.24 -15.27
CA TYR A 59 -28.17 0.37 -15.65
C TYR A 59 -27.22 -0.36 -14.68
N GLN A 60 -27.70 -1.46 -14.07
CA GLN A 60 -27.01 -2.20 -13.01
C GLN A 60 -25.57 -2.60 -13.38
N MET A 61 -25.38 -3.33 -14.48
CA MET A 61 -24.04 -3.74 -14.94
C MET A 61 -23.19 -2.55 -15.39
N GLY A 62 -23.83 -1.48 -15.88
CA GLY A 62 -23.15 -0.24 -16.23
C GLY A 62 -22.50 0.42 -15.01
N TYR A 63 -23.24 0.53 -13.90
CA TYR A 63 -22.69 1.06 -12.64
C TYR A 63 -21.57 0.18 -12.05
N ILE A 64 -21.72 -1.14 -12.08
CA ILE A 64 -20.67 -2.07 -11.59
C ILE A 64 -19.38 -1.87 -12.39
N ARG A 65 -19.48 -1.81 -13.72
CA ARG A 65 -18.32 -1.56 -14.60
C ARG A 65 -17.74 -0.18 -14.39
N PHE A 66 -18.58 0.85 -14.24
CA PHE A 66 -18.12 2.21 -13.96
C PHE A 66 -17.29 2.29 -12.67
N ILE A 67 -17.76 1.66 -11.59
CA ILE A 67 -17.02 1.58 -10.33
C ILE A 67 -15.69 0.83 -10.54
N HIS A 68 -15.72 -0.30 -11.25
CA HIS A 68 -14.52 -1.09 -11.53
C HIS A 68 -13.46 -0.29 -12.28
N PHE A 69 -13.81 0.33 -13.41
CA PHE A 69 -12.88 1.09 -14.23
C PHE A 69 -12.38 2.36 -13.53
N THR A 70 -13.24 3.05 -12.78
CA THR A 70 -12.83 4.23 -12.00
C THR A 70 -11.86 3.83 -10.88
N ALA A 71 -12.14 2.74 -10.16
CA ALA A 71 -11.24 2.21 -9.14
C ALA A 71 -9.90 1.73 -9.74
N ALA A 72 -9.92 1.15 -10.94
CA ALA A 72 -8.70 0.78 -11.67
C ALA A 72 -7.83 2.02 -11.95
N TRP A 73 -8.42 3.10 -12.44
CA TRP A 73 -7.69 4.34 -12.70
C TRP A 73 -7.11 4.96 -11.43
N ILE A 74 -7.87 5.00 -10.33
CA ILE A 74 -7.38 5.48 -9.03
C ILE A 74 -6.17 4.63 -8.59
N LEU A 75 -6.30 3.29 -8.65
CA LEU A 75 -5.24 2.38 -8.26
C LEU A 75 -3.98 2.58 -9.12
N ILE A 76 -4.11 2.69 -10.44
CA ILE A 76 -3.01 2.87 -11.39
C ILE A 76 -2.29 4.20 -11.16
N ILE A 77 -3.03 5.32 -11.14
CA ILE A 77 -2.45 6.65 -10.90
C ILE A 77 -1.76 6.68 -9.53
N GLY A 78 -2.42 6.07 -8.53
CA GLY A 78 -1.86 5.88 -7.22
C GLY A 78 -0.53 5.11 -7.28
N PHE A 79 -0.53 3.94 -7.89
CA PHE A 79 0.65 3.09 -7.96
C PHE A 79 1.80 3.76 -8.73
N LEU A 80 1.50 4.47 -9.82
CA LEU A 80 2.48 5.27 -10.57
C LEU A 80 3.08 6.39 -9.73
N GLY A 81 2.26 7.11 -8.96
CA GLY A 81 2.76 8.11 -8.01
C GLY A 81 3.68 7.49 -6.96
N ARG A 82 3.38 6.26 -6.51
CA ARG A 82 4.24 5.53 -5.57
C ARG A 82 5.57 5.13 -6.19
N ILE A 83 5.55 4.64 -7.43
CA ILE A 83 6.74 4.29 -8.20
C ILE A 83 7.60 5.55 -8.40
N TYR A 84 7.00 6.66 -8.83
CA TYR A 84 7.69 7.94 -9.01
C TYR A 84 8.38 8.40 -7.72
N TRP A 85 7.68 8.35 -6.58
CA TRP A 85 8.25 8.74 -5.29
C TRP A 85 9.30 7.75 -4.78
N ALA A 86 9.27 6.48 -5.21
CA ALA A 86 10.35 5.53 -4.94
C ALA A 86 11.64 5.84 -5.74
N PHE A 87 11.52 6.44 -6.94
CA PHE A 87 12.68 6.85 -7.75
C PHE A 87 13.22 8.25 -7.39
N VAL A 88 12.34 9.20 -7.11
CA VAL A 88 12.69 10.60 -6.78
C VAL A 88 12.91 10.79 -5.26
N GLY A 89 12.37 9.90 -4.43
CA GLY A 89 12.54 9.90 -2.98
C GLY A 89 13.88 9.31 -2.51
N ASN A 90 14.18 9.55 -1.23
CA ASN A 90 15.47 9.32 -0.58
C ASN A 90 16.05 7.90 -0.79
N LYS A 91 17.38 7.74 -0.70
CA LYS A 91 18.13 6.51 -1.02
C LYS A 91 17.59 5.21 -0.37
N HIS A 92 16.91 5.29 0.77
CA HIS A 92 16.26 4.16 1.47
C HIS A 92 14.88 3.74 0.90
N ALA A 93 14.21 4.60 0.13
CA ALA A 93 12.93 4.24 -0.52
C ALA A 93 13.14 3.28 -1.71
N ARG A 94 14.39 3.16 -2.20
CA ARG A 94 14.78 2.31 -3.33
C ARG A 94 14.90 0.83 -2.98
N GLU A 95 15.19 0.49 -1.73
CA GLU A 95 15.43 -0.90 -1.31
C GLU A 95 14.17 -1.76 -1.24
N ILE A 96 12.99 -1.17 -0.98
CA ILE A 96 11.72 -1.93 -0.95
C ILE A 96 11.31 -2.43 -2.34
N PHE A 97 11.66 -1.71 -3.41
CA PHE A 97 11.28 -2.08 -4.79
C PHE A 97 12.41 -2.69 -5.61
N LEU A 98 13.67 -2.50 -5.21
CA LEU A 98 14.85 -3.09 -5.83
C LEU A 98 15.76 -3.65 -4.73
N PRO A 99 15.40 -4.76 -4.07
CA PRO A 99 16.40 -5.52 -3.34
C PRO A 99 17.55 -5.82 -4.31
N PRO A 100 18.82 -5.72 -3.88
CA PRO A 100 19.97 -5.96 -4.73
C PRO A 100 20.15 -7.46 -5.02
N ILE A 101 19.11 -8.09 -5.60
CA ILE A 101 19.09 -9.49 -6.03
C ILE A 101 20.21 -9.81 -7.05
N TRP A 102 20.76 -8.77 -7.69
CA TRP A 102 21.87 -8.87 -8.62
C TRP A 102 23.25 -8.84 -7.94
N LYS A 103 23.35 -8.58 -6.63
CA LYS A 103 24.60 -8.63 -5.89
C LYS A 103 24.76 -9.99 -5.22
N GLY A 104 25.88 -10.67 -5.46
CA GLY A 104 26.17 -11.96 -4.83
C GLY A 104 26.28 -11.91 -3.30
N GLU A 105 26.57 -10.73 -2.73
CA GLU A 105 26.62 -10.51 -1.28
C GLU A 105 25.25 -10.63 -0.61
N PHE A 106 24.19 -10.16 -1.28
CA PHE A 106 22.81 -10.27 -0.78
C PHE A 106 22.39 -11.73 -0.56
N TRP A 107 22.74 -12.61 -1.49
CA TRP A 107 22.45 -14.03 -1.36
C TRP A 107 23.28 -14.70 -0.26
N LYS A 108 24.55 -14.31 -0.08
CA LYS A 108 25.39 -14.83 1.02
C LYS A 108 24.82 -14.47 2.39
N GLU A 109 24.40 -13.22 2.57
CA GLU A 109 23.80 -12.75 3.84
C GLU A 109 22.45 -13.42 4.10
N MET A 110 21.59 -13.53 3.08
CA MET A 110 20.30 -14.23 3.20
C MET A 110 20.47 -15.71 3.59
N TRP A 111 21.42 -16.42 2.98
CA TRP A 111 21.71 -17.81 3.34
C TRP A 111 22.32 -17.95 4.74
N HIS A 112 23.06 -16.96 5.21
CA HIS A 112 23.61 -16.93 6.56
C HIS A 112 22.49 -16.76 7.61
N GLU A 113 21.53 -15.84 7.38
CA GLU A 113 20.38 -15.67 8.26
C GLU A 113 19.46 -16.90 8.27
N ILE A 114 19.17 -17.50 7.12
CA ILE A 114 18.35 -18.72 7.05
C ILE A 114 18.97 -19.86 7.87
N LYS A 115 20.29 -20.05 7.80
CA LYS A 115 20.99 -21.07 8.59
C LYS A 115 21.08 -20.76 10.08
N TRP A 116 20.96 -19.49 10.46
CA TRP A 116 21.01 -19.08 11.87
C TRP A 116 19.67 -19.31 12.58
N TYR A 117 18.56 -19.32 11.83
CA TYR A 117 17.20 -19.51 12.35
C TYR A 117 16.59 -20.88 12.05
N ALA A 118 17.30 -21.76 11.33
CA ALA A 118 16.94 -23.16 11.09
C ALA A 118 17.68 -24.09 12.07
#